data_AF-Q4S4S8-F1
#
_entry.id   AF-Q4S4S8-F1
#
_cell.length_a   1.000
_cell.length_b   1.000
_cell.length_c   1.000
_cell.angle_alpha   90.00
_cell.angle_beta   90.00
_cell.angle_gamma   90.00
#
_symmetry.space_group_name_H-M   'P 1'
#
loop_
_entity.id
_entity.type
_entity.pdbx_description
1 polymer ?
#
loop_
_entity_poly.entity_id
_entity_poly.type
_entity_poly.pdbx_seq_one_letter_code
_entity_poly.pdbx_strand_id
1 'polypeptide(L)' 'MSRYVVPVSVFGTVFGCAVLLKTHLTGGRCPSKATIKGKTVIITGANTGIGKEAARELAQRGLRK' A
#
# COMPACT_ATOMS: atom_id res chain seq x y z
N MET A 1 9.61 -6.01 -40.31
CA MET A 1 9.35 -5.61 -38.90
C MET A 1 9.47 -6.82 -38.00
N SER A 2 10.18 -6.71 -36.86
CA SER A 2 10.32 -7.81 -35.90
C SER A 2 8.96 -8.14 -35.25
N ARG A 3 8.52 -9.39 -35.42
CA ARG A 3 7.25 -9.96 -34.93
C ARG A 3 7.04 -9.85 -33.41
N TYR A 4 8.09 -9.53 -32.65
CA TYR A 4 8.05 -9.41 -31.19
C TYR A 4 7.87 -7.97 -30.68
N VAL A 5 7.99 -6.96 -31.54
CA VAL A 5 7.92 -5.55 -31.11
C VAL A 5 6.51 -5.16 -30.69
N VAL A 6 5.50 -5.58 -31.45
CA VAL A 6 4.08 -5.31 -31.17
C VAL A 6 3.58 -5.97 -29.88
N PRO A 7 3.82 -7.26 -29.61
CA PRO A 7 3.35 -7.87 -28.37
C PRO A 7 4.05 -7.30 -27.11
N VAL A 8 5.35 -6.99 -27.20
CA VAL A 8 6.10 -6.43 -26.06
C VAL A 8 5.64 -5.01 -25.73
N SER A 9 5.38 -4.17 -26.74
CA SER A 9 4.89 -2.81 -26.51
C SER A 9 3.49 -2.82 -25.90
N VAL A 10 2.58 -3.64 -26.42
CA VAL A 10 1.23 -3.79 -25.86
C VAL A 10 1.28 -4.25 -24.40
N PHE A 11 2.11 -5.24 -24.08
CA PHE A 11 2.27 -5.71 -22.71
C PHE A 11 2.79 -4.61 -21.78
N GLY A 12 3.82 -3.87 -22.21
CA GLY A 12 4.36 -2.74 -21.44
C GLY A 12 3.32 -1.64 -21.20
N THR A 13 2.53 -1.28 -22.21
CA THR A 13 1.47 -0.28 -22.08
C THR A 13 0.36 -0.72 -21.13
N VAL A 14 -0.11 -1.97 -21.24
CA VAL A 14 -1.17 -2.49 -20.35
C VAL A 14 -0.67 -2.57 -18.91
N PHE A 15 0.54 -3.09 -18.69
CA PHE A 15 1.12 -3.19 -17.35
C PHE A 15 1.35 -1.80 -16.74
N GLY A 16 1.92 -0.87 -17.51
CA GLY A 16 2.13 0.51 -17.07
C GLY A 16 0.81 1.21 -16.72
N CYS A 17 -0.21 1.08 -17.57
CA CYS A 17 -1.53 1.67 -17.32
C CYS A 17 -2.19 1.09 -16.07
N ALA A 18 -2.10 -0.24 -15.86
CA ALA A 18 -2.61 -0.89 -14.66
C ALA A 18 -1.93 -0.39 -13.37
N VAL A 19 -0.60 -0.23 -13.38
CA VAL A 19 0.15 0.29 -12.24
C VAL A 19 -0.25 1.74 -11.95
N LEU A 20 -0.28 2.59 -12.98
CA LEU A 20 -0.66 4.01 -12.83
C LEU A 20 -2.08 4.13 -12.27
N LEU A 21 -3.04 3.40 -12.84
CA LEU A 21 -4.42 3.40 -12.37
C LEU A 21 -4.51 2.95 -10.92
N LYS A 22 -3.81 1.87 -10.54
CA LYS A 22 -3.74 1.42 -9.15
C LYS A 22 -3.24 2.54 -8.23
N THR A 23 -2.14 3.21 -8.60
CA THR A 23 -1.56 4.28 -7.77
C THR A 23 -2.44 5.52 -7.68
N HIS A 24 -3.16 5.87 -8.75
CA HIS A 24 -4.07 7.01 -8.76
C HIS A 24 -5.36 6.76 -7.98
N LEU A 25 -5.85 5.52 -7.95
CA LEU A 25 -7.08 5.15 -7.23
C LEU A 25 -6.84 4.84 -5.74
N THR A 26 -5.63 4.43 -5.36
CA THR A 26 -5.30 4.24 -3.94
C THR A 26 -5.07 5.58 -3.25
N GLY A 27 -5.59 5.72 -2.03
CA GLY A 27 -5.38 6.91 -1.21
C GLY A 27 -3.90 7.17 -0.88
N GLY A 28 -3.62 8.39 -0.42
CA GLY A 28 -2.27 8.81 -0.03
C GLY A 28 -1.70 8.00 1.14
N ARG A 29 -0.37 7.87 1.18
CA ARG A 29 0.33 7.32 2.35
C ARG A 29 0.42 8.37 3.45
N CYS A 30 0.40 7.93 4.72
CA CYS A 30 0.65 8.81 5.85
C CYS A 30 2.11 9.34 5.78
N PRO A 31 2.33 10.67 5.62
CA PRO A 31 3.68 11.22 5.48
C PRO A 31 4.46 11.24 6.81
N SER A 32 3.76 11.09 7.94
CA SER A 32 4.37 11.11 9.27
C SER A 32 5.27 9.90 9.48
N LYS A 33 6.55 10.17 9.76
CA LYS A 33 7.57 9.17 10.12
C LYS A 33 7.61 8.87 11.62
N ALA A 34 6.66 9.39 12.40
CA ALA A 34 6.62 9.16 13.84
C ALA A 34 6.50 7.65 14.14
N THR A 35 7.37 7.17 15.03
CA THR A 35 7.38 5.79 15.52
C THR A 35 6.79 5.74 16.93
N ILE A 36 6.32 4.57 17.33
CA ILE A 36 5.68 4.35 18.64
C ILE A 36 6.33 3.21 19.41
N LYS A 37 7.65 3.09 19.28
CA LYS A 37 8.44 2.03 19.89
C LYS A 37 8.18 1.93 21.39
N GLY A 38 7.73 0.75 21.84
CA GLY A 38 7.50 0.47 23.26
C GLY A 38 6.24 1.08 23.87
N LYS A 39 5.40 1.75 23.07
CA LYS A 39 4.10 2.27 23.51
C LYS A 39 3.00 1.24 23.32
N THR A 40 2.02 1.25 24.20
CA THR A 40 0.78 0.45 24.11
C THR A 40 -0.35 1.35 23.60
N VAL A 41 -1.10 0.89 22.60
CA VAL A 41 -2.24 1.62 22.01
C VAL A 41 -3.44 0.68 21.98
N ILE A 42 -4.60 1.15 22.44
CA ILE A 42 -5.86 0.41 22.39
C ILE A 42 -6.60 0.83 21.11
N ILE A 43 -6.99 -0.14 20.29
CA ILE A 43 -7.73 0.08 19.05
C ILE A 43 -9.03 -0.72 19.11
N THR A 44 -10.16 -0.02 19.07
CA THR A 44 -11.48 -0.65 18.97
C THR A 44 -11.79 -0.98 17.51
N GLY A 45 -12.54 -2.07 17.26
CA GLY A 45 -12.90 -2.46 15.89
C GLY A 45 -11.71 -2.89 15.01
N ALA A 46 -10.63 -3.42 15.60
CA ALA A 46 -9.40 -3.79 14.88
C ALA A 46 -9.50 -5.07 14.03
N ASN A 47 -10.68 -5.70 13.94
CA ASN A 47 -10.87 -6.95 13.21
C ASN A 47 -10.97 -6.73 11.68
N THR A 48 -11.48 -5.57 11.24
CA THR A 48 -11.71 -5.26 9.83
C THR A 48 -11.51 -3.77 9.52
N GLY A 49 -11.60 -3.41 8.24
CA GLY A 49 -11.62 -2.02 7.77
C GLY A 49 -10.43 -1.19 8.26
N ILE A 50 -10.71 0.07 8.61
CA ILE A 50 -9.70 1.05 9.00
C ILE A 50 -9.02 0.67 10.32
N GLY A 51 -9.77 0.10 11.28
CA GLY A 51 -9.22 -0.33 12.57
C GLY A 51 -8.13 -1.39 12.41
N LYS A 52 -8.35 -2.36 11.52
CA LYS A 52 -7.36 -3.40 11.20
C LYS A 52 -6.11 -2.82 10.55
N GLU A 53 -6.27 -1.97 9.54
CA GLU A 53 -5.11 -1.38 8.85
C GLU A 53 -4.33 -0.43 9.77
N ALA A 54 -5.02 0.31 10.65
CA ALA A 54 -4.37 1.13 11.68
C ALA A 54 -3.56 0.27 12.66
N ALA A 55 -4.13 -0.85 13.15
CA ALA A 55 -3.41 -1.77 14.03
C ALA A 55 -2.16 -2.35 13.34
N ARG A 56 -2.28 -2.70 12.05
CA ARG A 56 -1.18 -3.23 11.24
C ARG A 56 -0.06 -2.20 11.02
N GLU A 57 -0.42 -0.98 10.65
CA GLU A 57 0.53 0.13 10.44
C GLU A 57 1.25 0.48 11.76
N LEU A 58 0.53 0.55 12.87
CA LEU A 58 1.10 0.84 14.18
C LEU A 58 2.02 -0.29 14.69
N ALA A 59 1.67 -1.56 14.44
CA ALA A 59 2.54 -2.70 14.71
C ALA A 59 3.88 -2.61 13.97
N GLN A 60 3.86 -2.21 12.69
CA GLN A 60 5.09 -1.98 11.90
C GLN A 60 5.93 -0.82 12.45
N ARG A 61 5.31 0.16 13.09
CA ARG A 61 5.97 1.33 13.71
C ARG A 61 6.50 1.08 15.12
N GLY A 62 6.52 -0.17 15.58
CA GLY A 62 7.13 -0.57 16.85
C GLY A 62 6.19 -0.57 18.05
N LEU A 63 4.87 -0.58 17.84
CA LEU A 63 3.90 -0.83 18.91
C LEU A 63 4.32 -2.03 19.76
N ARG A 64 4.19 -1.91 21.08
CA ARG A 64 4.33 -3.05 21.99
C ARG A 64 3.09 -3.95 21.84
N LYS A 65 3.32 -5.21 21.49
CA LYS A 65 2.27 -6.25 21.43
C LYS A 65 1.67 -6.51 22.80
#